data_AF-A0A379VXR7-F1
#
_entry.id   AF-A0A379VXR7-F1
#
_cell.length_a   1.000
_cell.length_b   1.000
_cell.length_c   1.000
_cell.angle_alpha   90.00
_cell.angle_beta   90.00
_cell.angle_gamma   90.00
#
_symmetry.space_group_name_H-M   'P 1'
#
loop_
_entity.id
_entity.type
_entity.pdbx_description
1 polymer ?
#
loop_
_entity_poly.entity_id
_entity_poly.type
_entity_poly.pdbx_seq_one_letter_code
_entity_poly.pdbx_strand_id
1 'polypeptide(L)'
;MLFSFRTLLFITSLFVSAGTWSSCIKVTDKSALSDAAIKAGYTAQNWIGATDTNTGNIGLPTVISVSNSETFQPSGTLLASGIGNFLTAATGTPYSSKQVLYRCDTADAGKLYEMYSTNGDSAFAGHFLLPK
;
A
#
# COMPACT_ATOMS: atom_id res chain seq x y z
N MET A 1 17.25 49.04 9.13
CA MET A 1 15.99 48.53 8.55
C MET A 1 15.56 47.33 9.39
N LEU A 2 14.78 47.56 10.45
CA LEU A 2 14.27 46.50 11.33
C LEU A 2 12.83 46.20 10.88
N PHE A 3 12.59 45.03 10.31
CA PHE A 3 11.21 44.57 10.09
C PHE A 3 10.56 44.28 11.44
N SER A 4 9.38 44.84 11.69
CA SER A 4 8.62 44.60 12.91
C SER A 4 8.28 43.10 13.02
N PHE A 5 8.30 42.55 14.24
CA PHE A 5 7.94 41.15 14.51
C PHE A 5 6.56 40.77 13.92
N ARG A 6 5.65 41.76 13.83
CA ARG A 6 4.33 41.62 13.18
C ARG A 6 4.42 41.46 11.66
N THR A 7 5.36 42.14 11.02
CA THR A 7 5.64 42.01 9.57
C THR A 7 6.30 40.66 9.27
N LEU A 8 7.17 40.18 10.15
CA LEU A 8 7.81 38.86 10.01
C LEU A 8 6.77 37.72 10.12
N LEU A 9 5.84 37.80 11.08
CA LEU A 9 4.75 36.83 11.28
C LEU A 9 3.79 36.76 10.07
N PHE A 10 3.47 37.91 9.46
CA PHE A 10 2.63 37.97 8.25
C PHE A 10 3.32 37.38 7.02
N ILE A 11 4.64 37.56 6.91
CA ILE A 11 5.42 36.98 5.80
C ILE A 11 5.53 35.46 5.98
N THR A 12 5.72 34.95 7.20
CA THR A 12 5.78 33.50 7.47
C THR A 12 4.45 32.78 7.25
N SER A 13 3.29 33.43 7.42
CA SER A 13 1.99 32.81 7.13
C SER A 13 1.69 32.69 5.64
N LEU A 14 2.26 33.55 4.78
CA LEU A 14 2.16 33.42 3.32
C LEU A 14 3.02 32.27 2.75
N PHE A 15 4.02 31.79 3.50
CA PHE A 15 4.86 30.65 3.13
C PHE A 15 4.41 29.32 3.74
N VAL A 16 3.26 29.28 4.44
CA VAL A 16 2.57 28.01 4.67
C VAL A 16 1.97 27.60 3.34
N SER A 17 2.80 27.00 2.49
CA SER A 17 2.37 26.24 1.34
C SER A 17 1.31 25.26 1.83
N ALA A 18 0.04 25.55 1.54
CA ALA A 18 -1.00 24.54 1.58
C ALA A 18 -0.47 23.41 0.70
N GLY A 19 -0.04 22.30 1.33
CA GLY A 19 0.42 21.15 0.58
C GLY A 19 -0.68 20.82 -0.43
N THR A 20 -0.36 20.88 -1.72
CA THR A 20 -1.32 20.55 -2.77
C THR A 20 -1.64 19.07 -2.59
N TRP A 21 -2.78 18.77 -1.97
CA TRP A 21 -3.26 17.40 -1.90
C TRP A 21 -3.67 16.97 -3.30
N SER A 22 -3.20 15.80 -3.72
CA SER A 22 -3.59 15.25 -5.00
C SER A 22 -5.09 14.98 -5.03
N SER A 23 -5.76 15.43 -6.08
CA SER A 23 -7.19 15.23 -6.26
C SER A 23 -7.41 13.92 -7.01
N CYS A 24 -7.60 12.84 -6.26
CA CYS A 24 -7.78 11.50 -6.81
C CYS A 24 -9.21 11.00 -6.58
N ILE A 25 -9.82 10.44 -7.62
CA ILE A 25 -11.15 9.84 -7.60
C ILE A 25 -11.01 8.33 -7.71
N LYS A 26 -11.66 7.59 -6.80
CA LYS A 26 -11.73 6.13 -6.85
C LYS A 26 -12.51 5.69 -8.08
N VAL A 27 -11.93 4.78 -8.85
CA VAL A 27 -12.54 4.23 -10.05
C VAL A 27 -13.20 2.90 -9.70
N THR A 28 -14.52 2.82 -9.87
CA THR A 28 -15.32 1.64 -9.53
C THR A 28 -15.84 0.89 -10.76
N ASP A 29 -15.81 1.52 -11.93
CA ASP A 29 -16.34 0.96 -13.18
C ASP A 29 -15.55 1.44 -14.42
N LYS A 30 -15.60 0.64 -15.48
CA LYS A 30 -14.93 0.89 -16.76
C LYS A 30 -15.39 2.17 -17.45
N SER A 31 -16.62 2.63 -17.22
CA SER A 31 -17.14 3.89 -17.76
C SER A 31 -16.37 5.14 -17.30
N ALA A 32 -15.60 5.06 -16.20
CA ALA A 32 -14.75 6.15 -15.73
C ALA A 32 -13.40 6.25 -16.50
N LEU A 33 -13.13 5.31 -17.41
CA LEU A 33 -11.91 5.29 -18.23
C LEU A 33 -12.13 6.01 -19.56
N SER A 34 -11.06 6.60 -20.10
CA SER A 34 -11.08 7.12 -21.45
C SER A 34 -11.04 6.00 -22.49
N ASP A 35 -11.55 6.27 -23.70
CA ASP A 35 -11.48 5.33 -24.81
C ASP A 35 -10.06 4.88 -25.13
N ALA A 36 -9.10 5.80 -25.01
CA ALA A 36 -7.68 5.50 -25.19
C ALA A 36 -7.17 4.50 -24.14
N ALA A 37 -7.55 4.66 -22.87
CA ALA A 37 -7.18 3.72 -21.81
C ALA A 37 -7.83 2.34 -22.04
N ILE A 38 -9.11 2.32 -22.41
CA ILE A 38 -9.81 1.08 -22.75
C ILE A 38 -9.14 0.37 -23.92
N LYS A 39 -8.78 1.10 -24.99
CA LYS A 39 -8.09 0.56 -26.17
C LYS A 39 -6.68 0.04 -25.84
N ALA A 40 -5.99 0.65 -24.88
CA ALA A 40 -4.70 0.16 -24.36
C ALA A 40 -4.84 -1.07 -23.43
N GLY A 41 -6.06 -1.51 -23.17
CA GLY A 41 -6.39 -2.69 -22.38
C GLY A 41 -6.47 -2.44 -20.88
N TYR A 42 -6.59 -1.19 -20.44
CA TYR A 42 -6.88 -0.88 -19.04
C TYR A 42 -8.30 -1.29 -18.67
N THR A 43 -8.45 -1.80 -17.46
CA THR A 43 -9.72 -2.20 -16.86
C THR A 43 -10.00 -1.39 -15.61
N ALA A 44 -11.23 -1.47 -15.13
CA ALA A 44 -11.65 -0.83 -13.89
C ALA A 44 -12.79 -1.63 -13.29
N GLN A 45 -12.72 -1.86 -11.99
CA GLN A 45 -13.70 -2.57 -11.17
C GLN A 45 -13.60 -2.03 -9.74
N ASN A 46 -14.69 -2.13 -8.97
CA ASN A 46 -14.70 -1.67 -7.59
C ASN A 46 -13.77 -2.52 -6.73
N TRP A 47 -12.63 -1.95 -6.34
CA TRP A 47 -11.76 -2.53 -5.34
C TRP A 47 -12.26 -2.14 -3.94
N ILE A 48 -12.67 -3.12 -3.15
CA ILE A 48 -13.26 -2.89 -1.82
C ILE A 48 -12.23 -2.49 -0.75
N GLY A 49 -10.94 -2.45 -1.11
CA GLY A 49 -9.84 -2.15 -0.19
C GLY A 49 -9.21 -3.42 0.38
N ALA A 50 -8.24 -3.22 1.27
CA ALA A 50 -7.61 -4.29 2.06
C ALA A 50 -8.43 -4.51 3.35
N THR A 51 -9.31 -5.51 3.35
CA THR A 51 -10.12 -5.91 4.51
C THR A 51 -9.39 -6.94 5.37
N ASP A 52 -9.75 -7.09 6.64
CA ASP A 52 -9.10 -8.02 7.58
C ASP A 52 -9.06 -9.48 7.09
N THR A 53 -10.07 -9.88 6.34
CA THR A 53 -10.19 -11.22 5.76
C THR A 53 -9.41 -11.42 4.47
N ASN A 54 -8.75 -10.39 3.94
CA ASN A 54 -7.92 -10.53 2.77
C ASN A 54 -6.67 -11.35 3.11
N THR A 55 -6.50 -12.42 2.35
CA THR A 55 -5.35 -13.30 2.41
C THR A 55 -4.86 -13.51 0.99
N GLY A 56 -3.55 -13.70 0.82
CA GLY A 56 -2.98 -13.99 -0.48
C GLY A 56 -1.74 -14.86 -0.36
N ASN A 57 -1.40 -15.53 -1.46
CA ASN A 57 -0.26 -16.42 -1.49
C ASN A 57 1.01 -15.59 -1.71
N ILE A 58 1.84 -15.48 -0.67
CA ILE A 58 3.14 -14.79 -0.71
C ILE A 58 4.31 -15.70 -1.12
N GLY A 59 4.03 -16.91 -1.61
CA GLY A 59 5.02 -17.85 -2.13
C GLY A 59 5.85 -18.55 -1.05
N LEU A 60 5.32 -18.70 0.18
CA LEU A 60 5.98 -19.50 1.20
C LEU A 60 6.04 -20.98 0.76
N PRO A 61 7.14 -21.69 1.03
CA PRO A 61 7.23 -23.12 0.77
C PRO A 61 6.13 -23.87 1.55
N THR A 62 5.46 -24.79 0.86
CA THR A 62 4.36 -25.61 1.42
C THR A 62 4.88 -26.75 2.30
N VAL A 63 6.18 -27.04 2.24
CA VAL A 63 6.85 -28.04 3.06
C VAL A 63 8.04 -27.37 3.72
N ILE A 64 8.10 -27.50 5.05
CA ILE A 64 9.19 -26.97 5.87
C ILE A 64 9.79 -28.14 6.63
N SER A 65 11.11 -28.34 6.51
CA SER A 65 11.83 -29.34 7.29
C SER A 65 12.15 -28.78 8.67
N VAL A 66 11.62 -29.44 9.70
CA VAL A 66 11.94 -29.14 11.10
C VAL A 66 12.83 -30.24 11.67
N SER A 67 13.67 -29.90 12.66
CA SER A 67 14.50 -30.89 13.33
C SER A 67 13.64 -31.88 14.10
N ASN A 68 14.02 -33.16 14.11
CA ASN A 68 13.41 -34.21 14.93
C ASN A 68 14.17 -34.49 16.23
N SER A 69 15.11 -33.61 16.62
CA SER A 69 15.86 -33.71 17.87
C SER A 69 14.98 -33.40 19.10
N GLU A 70 15.38 -33.90 20.27
CA GLU A 70 14.78 -33.63 21.59
C GLU A 70 14.65 -32.13 21.89
N THR A 71 15.50 -31.30 21.27
CA THR A 71 15.36 -29.84 21.26
C THR A 71 14.76 -29.40 19.93
N PHE A 72 13.55 -28.82 19.96
CA PHE A 72 12.96 -28.13 18.82
C PHE A 72 13.89 -27.01 18.31
N GLN A 73 13.66 -26.49 17.10
CA GLN A 73 14.40 -25.32 16.59
C GLN A 73 14.33 -24.18 17.63
N PRO A 74 15.43 -23.47 17.92
CA PRO A 74 15.42 -22.34 18.85
C PRO A 74 14.30 -21.33 18.55
N SER A 75 13.82 -20.64 19.58
CA SER A 75 12.87 -19.53 19.39
C SER A 75 13.50 -18.47 18.47
N GLY A 76 12.74 -18.01 17.48
CA GLY A 76 13.22 -17.05 16.48
C GLY A 76 13.94 -17.66 15.27
N THR A 77 14.09 -18.99 15.17
CA THR A 77 14.61 -19.62 13.95
C THR A 77 13.73 -19.30 12.75
N LEU A 78 14.32 -18.78 11.68
CA LEU A 78 13.64 -18.60 10.39
C LEU A 78 13.36 -19.97 9.77
N LEU A 79 12.08 -20.36 9.77
CA LEU A 79 11.64 -21.65 9.25
C LEU A 79 11.36 -21.62 7.74
N ALA A 80 10.92 -20.47 7.21
CA ALA A 80 10.62 -20.29 5.80
C ALA A 80 10.64 -18.81 5.43
N SER A 81 10.98 -18.52 4.18
CA SER A 81 10.88 -17.19 3.58
C SER A 81 10.35 -17.31 2.16
N GLY A 82 9.61 -16.30 1.72
CA GLY A 82 9.06 -16.21 0.37
C GLY A 82 9.00 -14.75 -0.07
N ILE A 83 8.88 -14.55 -1.38
CA ILE A 83 8.71 -13.23 -1.97
C ILE A 83 7.32 -13.21 -2.63
N GLY A 84 6.42 -12.38 -2.11
CA GLY A 84 5.11 -12.15 -2.70
C GLY A 84 5.10 -10.88 -3.55
N ASN A 85 4.42 -10.92 -4.69
CA ASN A 85 4.07 -9.69 -5.42
C ASN A 85 2.85 -9.06 -4.76
N PHE A 86 2.95 -7.81 -4.29
CA PHE A 86 1.86 -7.12 -3.61
C PHE A 86 0.53 -7.16 -4.38
N LEU A 87 0.57 -6.94 -5.70
CA LEU A 87 -0.62 -6.91 -6.56
C LEU A 87 -1.41 -8.23 -6.53
N THR A 88 -0.72 -9.34 -6.30
CA THR A 88 -1.31 -10.69 -6.32
C THR A 88 -1.35 -11.37 -4.96
N ALA A 89 -0.55 -10.90 -4.00
CA ALA A 89 -0.33 -11.58 -2.72
C ALA A 89 -0.97 -10.85 -1.53
N ALA A 90 -1.39 -9.59 -1.70
CA ALA A 90 -1.96 -8.78 -0.61
C ALA A 90 -3.49 -8.84 -0.51
N THR A 91 -4.18 -9.41 -1.50
CA THR A 91 -5.65 -9.41 -1.55
C THR A 91 -6.19 -10.78 -1.95
N GLY A 92 -7.31 -11.20 -1.36
CA GLY A 92 -8.00 -12.44 -1.76
C GLY A 92 -8.51 -12.43 -3.20
N THR A 93 -8.63 -11.24 -3.80
CA THR A 93 -8.91 -11.05 -5.22
C THR A 93 -7.87 -10.12 -5.82
N PRO A 94 -6.78 -10.68 -6.38
CA PRO A 94 -5.76 -9.91 -7.09
C PRO A 94 -6.37 -8.97 -8.11
N TYR A 95 -5.91 -7.73 -8.15
CA TYR A 95 -6.20 -6.83 -9.25
C TYR A 95 -5.09 -6.92 -10.30
N SER A 96 -5.47 -6.87 -11.58
CA SER A 96 -4.47 -6.95 -12.65
C SER A 96 -3.58 -5.71 -12.66
N SER A 97 -2.37 -5.83 -13.20
CA SER A 97 -1.46 -4.67 -13.41
C SER A 97 -2.03 -3.60 -14.35
N LYS A 98 -3.12 -3.89 -15.05
CA LYS A 98 -3.85 -2.95 -15.91
C LYS A 98 -5.18 -2.46 -15.31
N GLN A 99 -5.49 -2.83 -14.07
CA GLN A 99 -6.68 -2.32 -13.41
C GLN A 99 -6.39 -0.94 -12.79
N VAL A 100 -7.15 0.07 -13.20
CA VAL A 100 -7.07 1.42 -12.66
C VAL A 100 -7.90 1.48 -11.38
N LEU A 101 -7.26 1.77 -10.25
CA LEU A 101 -7.91 1.92 -8.94
C LEU A 101 -8.34 3.36 -8.66
N TYR A 102 -7.50 4.32 -9.09
CA TYR A 102 -7.71 5.75 -8.89
C TYR A 102 -7.32 6.50 -10.16
N ARG A 103 -8.03 7.61 -10.41
CA ARG A 103 -7.65 8.63 -11.38
C ARG A 103 -7.35 9.91 -10.65
N CYS A 104 -6.21 10.52 -10.96
CA CYS A 104 -5.80 11.78 -10.37
C CYS A 104 -5.57 12.83 -11.47
N ASP A 105 -5.41 14.09 -11.07
CA ASP A 105 -5.05 15.14 -12.01
C ASP A 105 -3.66 14.90 -12.60
N THR A 106 -3.46 15.34 -13.84
CA THR A 106 -2.17 15.18 -14.54
C THR A 106 -1.02 15.90 -13.82
N ALA A 107 -1.32 16.96 -13.06
CA ALA A 107 -0.37 17.68 -12.23
C ALA A 107 0.17 16.84 -11.04
N ASP A 108 -0.52 15.75 -10.68
CA ASP A 108 -0.13 14.82 -9.62
C ASP A 108 0.75 13.66 -10.13
N ALA A 109 1.00 13.58 -11.45
CA ALA A 109 1.85 12.54 -12.02
C ALA A 109 3.25 12.57 -11.37
N GLY A 110 3.69 11.41 -10.87
CA GLY A 110 4.97 11.23 -10.19
C GLY A 110 5.01 11.76 -8.74
N LYS A 111 3.89 12.25 -8.20
CA LYS A 111 3.77 12.74 -6.81
C LYS A 111 2.94 11.82 -5.91
N LEU A 112 2.41 10.74 -6.48
CA LEU A 112 1.62 9.75 -5.76
C LEU A 112 2.56 8.70 -5.18
N TYR A 113 2.32 8.38 -3.90
CA TYR A 113 3.03 7.32 -3.19
C TYR A 113 2.04 6.24 -2.79
N GLU A 114 2.44 4.98 -2.93
CA GLU A 114 1.68 3.84 -2.44
C GLU A 114 2.26 3.38 -1.11
N MET A 115 1.39 3.09 -0.15
CA MET A 115 1.77 2.58 1.16
C MET A 115 1.14 1.21 1.37
N TYR A 116 1.93 0.31 1.93
CA TYR A 116 1.51 -1.05 2.21
C TYR A 116 1.69 -1.32 3.70
N SER A 117 0.73 -2.00 4.31
CA SER A 117 0.80 -2.44 5.69
C SER A 117 0.31 -3.88 5.79
N THR A 118 0.83 -4.59 6.78
CA THR A 118 0.24 -5.85 7.22
C THR A 118 -0.99 -5.57 8.09
N ASN A 119 -1.82 -6.58 8.34
CA ASN A 119 -2.95 -6.43 9.23
C ASN A 119 -2.45 -6.32 10.69
N GLY A 120 -2.35 -5.09 11.20
CA GLY A 120 -1.64 -4.77 12.44
C GLY A 120 -2.33 -5.26 13.72
N ASP A 121 -3.63 -5.56 13.68
CA ASP A 121 -4.37 -6.12 14.81
C ASP A 121 -4.35 -7.67 14.84
N SER A 122 -3.83 -8.29 13.78
CA SER A 122 -3.70 -9.75 13.70
C SER A 122 -2.51 -10.23 14.52
N ALA A 123 -2.78 -11.18 15.43
CA ALA A 123 -1.79 -11.94 16.18
C ALA A 123 -0.70 -12.58 15.31
N PHE A 124 -0.99 -12.80 14.02
CA PHE A 124 -0.10 -13.46 13.07
C PHE A 124 0.55 -12.50 12.06
N ALA A 125 0.19 -11.21 12.05
CA ALA A 125 0.63 -10.27 11.02
C ALA A 125 1.14 -8.92 11.54
N GLY A 126 1.31 -8.73 12.86
CA GLY A 126 2.00 -7.56 13.40
C GLY A 126 1.55 -7.06 14.77
N HIS A 127 0.53 -7.68 15.37
CA HIS A 127 0.00 -7.23 16.66
C HIS A 127 1.01 -7.34 17.81
N PHE A 128 1.86 -8.37 17.79
CA PHE A 128 2.84 -8.62 18.83
C PHE A 128 4.26 -8.31 18.36
N LEU A 129 4.99 -7.52 19.14
CA LEU A 129 6.44 -7.41 19.03
C LEU A 129 7.06 -8.70 19.53
N LEU A 130 7.80 -9.40 18.68
CA LEU A 130 8.61 -10.52 19.13
C LEU A 130 9.79 -9.97 19.96
N PRO A 131 10.01 -10.48 21.19
CA PRO A 131 11.20 -10.14 21.96
C PRO A 131 12.45 -10.46 21.14
N LYS A 132 13.43 -9.53 21.15
CA LYS A 132 14.74 -9.76 20.55
C LYS A 132 15.58 -10.72 21.39
#